data_AF-A0A354SC33-F1
#
_entry.id   AF-A0A354SC33-F1
#
_cell.length_a   1.000
_cell.length_b   1.000
_cell.length_c   1.000
_cell.angle_alpha   90.00
_cell.angle_beta   90.00
_cell.angle_gamma   90.00
#
_symmetry.space_group_name_H-M   'P 1'
#
loop_
_entity.id
_entity.type
_entity.pdbx_description
1 polymer ?
#
loop_
_entity_poly.entity_id
_entity_poly.type
_entity_poly.pdbx_seq_one_letter_code
_entity_poly.pdbx_strand_id
1 'polypeptide(L)'
;MKTYERVVDSVARRLGLQVSRVSSIGTRLPVEATAADAALIASLRPFTMTSAERLWSLVGAVRYVTDAGLAGDFVECGVWRGGSVMAMAKELTSLGITD
;
A
#
# COMPACT_ATOMS: atom_id res chain seq x y z
N MET A 1 6.01 -21.85 5.89
CA MET A 1 6.10 -22.46 4.55
C MET A 1 6.11 -23.97 4.72
N LYS A 2 5.22 -24.70 4.04
CA LYS A 2 5.17 -26.16 4.11
C LYS A 2 6.46 -26.76 3.48
N THR A 3 6.83 -27.98 3.85
CA THR A 3 8.10 -28.59 3.42
C THR A 3 8.24 -28.68 1.89
N TYR A 4 7.16 -28.98 1.17
CA TYR A 4 7.16 -29.02 -0.29
C TYR A 4 7.39 -27.63 -0.91
N GLU A 5 6.89 -26.56 -0.30
CA GLU A 5 7.06 -25.19 -0.80
C GLU A 5 8.52 -24.76 -0.77
N ARG A 6 9.29 -25.23 0.24
CA ARG A 6 10.74 -24.98 0.33
C ARG A 6 11.51 -25.66 -0.79
N VAL A 7 11.13 -26.89 -1.16
CA VAL A 7 11.76 -27.62 -2.25
C VAL A 7 11.49 -26.93 -3.58
N VAL A 8 10.23 -26.54 -3.83
CA VAL A 8 9.84 -25.81 -5.06
C VAL A 8 10.59 -24.48 -5.17
N ASP A 9 10.66 -23.68 -4.11
CA ASP A 9 11.39 -22.40 -4.12
C ASP A 9 12.90 -22.61 -4.34
N SER A 10 13.49 -23.64 -3.73
CA SER A 10 14.91 -23.97 -3.90
C SER A 10 15.27 -24.36 -5.33
N VAL A 11 14.44 -25.19 -5.98
CA VAL A 11 14.64 -25.58 -7.38
C VAL A 11 14.44 -24.38 -8.31
N ALA A 12 13.39 -23.59 -8.09
CA ALA A 12 13.13 -22.40 -8.88
C ALA A 12 14.28 -21.38 -8.82
N ARG A 13 14.85 -21.14 -7.64
CA ARG A 13 16.00 -20.24 -7.47
C ARG A 13 17.23 -20.69 -8.24
N ARG A 14 17.49 -22.00 -8.36
CA ARG A 14 18.59 -22.52 -9.18
C ARG A 14 18.41 -22.22 -10.67
N LEU A 15 17.17 -22.03 -11.11
CA LEU A 15 16.82 -21.62 -12.47
C LEU A 15 16.68 -20.09 -12.62
N GLY A 16 17.01 -19.32 -11.57
CA GLY A 16 16.86 -17.85 -11.57
C GLY A 16 15.42 -17.36 -11.41
N LEU A 17 14.50 -18.22 -10.98
CA LEU A 17 13.08 -17.89 -10.79
C LEU A 17 12.77 -17.71 -9.29
N GLN A 18 11.91 -16.74 -8.96
CA GLN A 18 11.37 -16.54 -7.62
C GLN A 18 9.89 -16.98 -7.59
N VAL A 19 9.54 -17.89 -6.67
CA VAL A 19 8.16 -18.36 -6.52
C VAL A 19 7.49 -17.64 -5.36
N SER A 20 6.29 -17.12 -5.59
CA SER A 20 5.47 -16.49 -4.57
C SER A 20 4.01 -16.86 -4.76
N ARG A 21 3.23 -16.89 -3.67
CA ARG A 21 1.79 -17.16 -3.77
C ARG A 21 1.10 -16.06 -4.57
N VAL A 22 0.20 -16.45 -5.46
CA VAL A 22 -0.64 -15.50 -6.22
C VAL A 22 -1.39 -14.55 -5.28
N SER A 23 -1.89 -15.06 -4.15
CA SER A 23 -2.57 -14.26 -3.11
C SER A 23 -1.68 -13.18 -2.47
N SER A 24 -0.35 -13.31 -2.55
CA SER A 24 0.58 -12.30 -2.03
C SER A 24 0.82 -11.12 -2.98
N ILE A 25 0.41 -11.23 -4.25
CA ILE A 25 0.60 -10.18 -5.26
C ILE A 25 -0.15 -8.89 -4.85
N GLY A 26 -1.38 -9.02 -4.32
CA GLY A 26 -2.20 -7.87 -3.92
C GLY A 26 -1.73 -7.14 -2.65
N THR A 27 -0.75 -7.71 -1.93
CA THR A 27 -0.24 -7.19 -0.64
C THR A 27 1.24 -6.79 -0.73
N ARG A 28 1.86 -6.92 -1.91
CA ARG A 28 3.24 -6.43 -2.09
C ARG A 28 3.26 -4.91 -2.03
N LEU A 29 4.25 -4.42 -1.30
CA LEU A 29 4.60 -3.01 -1.24
C LEU A 29 5.96 -2.81 -1.92
N PRO A 30 6.22 -1.61 -2.46
CA PRO A 30 7.55 -1.23 -2.93
C PRO A 30 8.59 -1.29 -1.81
N VAL A 31 9.88 -1.40 -2.18
CA VAL A 31 10.98 -1.51 -1.19
C VAL A 31 11.16 -0.22 -0.38
N GLU A 32 10.71 0.88 -0.94
CA GLU A 32 10.69 2.22 -0.38
C GLU A 32 9.58 2.40 0.67
N ALA A 33 8.62 1.46 0.76
CA ALA A 33 7.54 1.54 1.73
C ALA A 33 8.06 1.36 3.16
N THR A 34 7.72 2.32 4.01
CA THR A 34 8.10 2.30 5.42
C THR A 34 7.22 1.33 6.22
N ALA A 35 7.65 0.99 7.45
CA ALA A 35 6.82 0.21 8.36
C ALA A 35 5.50 0.92 8.71
N ALA A 36 5.51 2.26 8.77
CA ALA A 36 4.32 3.07 8.99
C ALA A 36 3.36 2.96 7.79
N ASP A 37 3.88 3.02 6.56
CA ASP A 37 3.06 2.81 5.35
C ASP A 37 2.40 1.44 5.35
N ALA A 38 3.18 0.39 5.66
CA ALA A 38 2.67 -0.96 5.72
C ALA A 38 1.56 -1.13 6.77
N ALA A 39 1.73 -0.53 7.95
CA ALA A 39 0.73 -0.56 9.02
C ALA A 39 -0.55 0.19 8.63
N LEU A 40 -0.43 1.40 8.06
CA LEU A 40 -1.55 2.18 7.55
C LEU A 40 -2.32 1.38 6.49
N ILE A 41 -1.63 0.88 5.47
CA ILE A 41 -2.23 0.13 4.35
C ILE A 41 -2.91 -1.15 4.82
N ALA A 42 -2.31 -1.87 5.78
CA ALA A 42 -2.89 -3.05 6.41
C ALA A 42 -4.21 -2.72 7.13
N SER A 43 -4.26 -1.60 7.86
CA SER A 43 -5.47 -1.16 8.56
C SER A 43 -6.64 -0.82 7.63
N LEU A 44 -6.35 -0.48 6.36
CA LEU A 44 -7.33 -0.05 5.37
C LEU A 44 -7.90 -1.20 4.52
N ARG A 45 -7.34 -2.42 4.62
CA ARG A 45 -7.77 -3.58 3.82
C ARG A 45 -9.27 -3.89 3.88
N PRO A 46 -9.98 -3.72 5.02
CA PRO A 46 -11.42 -3.94 5.05
C PRO A 46 -12.24 -2.90 4.26
N PHE A 47 -11.66 -1.73 3.95
CA PHE A 47 -12.39 -0.56 3.47
C PHE A 47 -12.05 -0.15 2.03
N THR A 48 -11.04 -0.78 1.40
CA THR A 48 -10.74 -0.56 -0.02
C THR A 48 -10.54 -1.84 -0.82
N MET A 49 -10.94 -1.81 -2.10
CA MET A 49 -10.56 -2.81 -3.11
C MET A 49 -9.22 -2.45 -3.79
N THR A 50 -8.71 -1.25 -3.55
CA THR A 50 -7.44 -0.75 -4.08
C THR A 50 -6.27 -1.60 -3.57
N SER A 51 -5.35 -1.98 -4.45
CA SER A 51 -4.16 -2.76 -4.09
C SER A 51 -3.29 -2.03 -3.06
N ALA A 52 -2.44 -2.78 -2.35
CA ALA A 52 -1.50 -2.19 -1.38
C ALA A 52 -0.57 -1.15 -2.05
N GLU A 53 -0.01 -1.49 -3.21
CA GLU A 53 0.83 -0.61 -4.03
C GLU A 53 0.14 0.71 -4.43
N ARG A 54 -1.14 0.65 -4.83
CA ARG A 54 -1.90 1.85 -5.20
C ARG A 54 -2.20 2.72 -3.99
N LEU A 55 -2.50 2.13 -2.83
CA LEU A 55 -2.63 2.92 -1.59
C LEU A 55 -1.30 3.55 -1.18
N TRP A 56 -0.19 2.84 -1.31
CA TRP A 56 1.14 3.41 -1.04
C TRP A 56 1.43 4.59 -1.95
N SER A 57 1.14 4.45 -3.25
CA SER A 57 1.28 5.52 -4.23
C SER A 57 0.40 6.73 -3.88
N LEU A 58 -0.84 6.50 -3.43
CA LEU A 58 -1.76 7.55 -2.97
C LEU A 58 -1.20 8.29 -1.76
N VAL A 59 -0.74 7.56 -0.73
CA VAL A 59 -0.12 8.14 0.47
C VAL A 59 1.12 8.96 0.10
N GLY A 60 1.96 8.48 -0.81
CA GLY A 60 3.10 9.23 -1.33
C GLY A 60 2.70 10.51 -2.07
N ALA A 61 1.62 10.45 -2.87
CA ALA A 61 1.10 11.63 -3.56
C ALA A 61 0.56 12.69 -2.57
N VAL A 62 -0.13 12.28 -1.51
CA VAL A 62 -0.57 13.19 -0.44
C VAL A 62 0.62 13.89 0.19
N ARG A 63 1.65 13.14 0.62
CA ARG A 63 2.89 13.70 1.17
C ARG A 63 3.54 14.70 0.23
N TYR A 64 3.65 14.36 -1.05
CA TYR A 64 4.28 15.22 -2.04
C TYR A 64 3.53 16.55 -2.22
N VAL A 65 2.20 16.49 -2.41
CA VAL A 65 1.38 17.69 -2.62
C VAL A 65 1.42 18.59 -1.39
N THR A 66 1.35 17.99 -0.20
CA THR A 66 1.46 18.68 1.07
C THR A 66 2.84 19.33 1.29
N ASP A 67 3.93 18.58 1.09
CA ASP A 67 5.30 19.07 1.26
C ASP A 67 5.64 20.20 0.27
N ALA A 68 5.10 20.13 -0.94
CA ALA A 68 5.22 21.17 -1.95
C ALA A 68 4.36 22.43 -1.65
N GLY A 69 3.52 22.42 -0.62
CA GLY A 69 2.67 23.55 -0.24
C GLY A 69 1.60 23.89 -1.29
N LEU A 70 1.13 22.88 -2.04
CA LEU A 70 0.10 23.07 -3.06
C LEU A 70 -1.28 23.18 -2.40
N ALA A 71 -1.89 24.36 -2.50
CA ALA A 71 -3.23 24.59 -1.96
C ALA A 71 -4.31 23.86 -2.76
N GLY A 72 -5.31 23.32 -2.05
CA GLY A 72 -6.49 22.68 -2.63
C GLY A 72 -6.98 21.49 -1.79
N ASP A 73 -8.04 20.84 -2.27
CA ASP A 73 -8.68 19.72 -1.59
C ASP A 73 -8.37 18.38 -2.27
N PHE A 74 -8.37 17.30 -1.49
CA PHE A 74 -8.33 15.94 -2.01
C PHE A 74 -9.75 15.41 -2.25
N VAL A 75 -10.00 14.87 -3.44
CA VAL A 75 -11.31 14.29 -3.82
C VAL A 75 -11.14 12.94 -4.53
N GLU A 76 -12.05 12.00 -4.25
CA GLU A 76 -12.17 10.73 -4.97
C GLU A 76 -13.64 10.55 -5.42
N CYS A 77 -13.85 10.45 -6.74
CA CYS A 77 -15.18 10.23 -7.31
C CYS A 77 -15.46 8.71 -7.40
N GLY A 78 -16.23 8.20 -6.44
CA GLY A 78 -16.55 6.77 -6.34
C GLY A 78 -15.63 6.05 -5.36
N VAL A 79 -16.09 5.94 -4.11
CA VAL A 79 -15.21 5.62 -2.97
C VAL A 79 -15.33 4.19 -2.44
N TRP A 80 -16.30 3.39 -2.93
CA TRP A 80 -16.72 2.13 -2.30
C TRP A 80 -16.95 2.30 -0.78
N ARG A 81 -16.18 1.62 0.08
CA ARG A 81 -16.22 1.73 1.54
C ARG A 81 -15.28 2.80 2.10
N GLY A 82 -14.68 3.63 1.24
CA GLY A 82 -13.93 4.83 1.61
C GLY A 82 -12.46 4.63 1.97
N GLY A 83 -11.87 3.45 1.76
CA GLY A 83 -10.51 3.19 2.25
C GLY A 83 -9.40 4.03 1.61
N SER A 84 -9.56 4.49 0.37
CA SER A 84 -8.65 5.46 -0.27
C SER A 84 -8.80 6.86 0.36
N VAL A 85 -10.03 7.36 0.55
CA VAL A 85 -10.30 8.60 1.31
C VAL A 85 -9.75 8.54 2.72
N MET A 86 -9.95 7.43 3.45
CA MET A 86 -9.36 7.23 4.77
C MET A 86 -7.82 7.25 4.74
N ALA A 87 -7.20 6.75 3.66
CA ALA A 87 -5.75 6.84 3.50
C ALA A 87 -5.29 8.30 3.44
N MET A 88 -5.95 9.11 2.61
CA MET A 88 -5.66 10.54 2.48
C MET A 88 -5.84 11.27 3.83
N ALA A 89 -7.00 11.08 4.48
CA ALA A 89 -7.30 11.73 5.76
C ALA A 89 -6.33 11.33 6.89
N LYS A 90 -5.99 10.03 6.99
CA LYS A 90 -5.05 9.54 8.01
C LYS A 90 -3.64 10.04 7.78
N GLU A 91 -3.22 10.17 6.52
CA GLU A 91 -1.92 10.73 6.19
C GLU A 91 -1.85 12.23 6.50
N LEU A 92 -2.87 13.01 6.13
CA LEU A 92 -2.94 14.43 6.53
C LEU A 92 -2.88 14.60 8.05
N THR A 93 -3.62 13.77 8.79
CA THR A 93 -3.58 13.78 10.26
C THR A 93 -2.19 13.44 10.80
N SER A 94 -1.46 12.50 10.17
CA SER A 94 -0.10 12.13 10.61
C SER A 94 0.91 13.27 10.36
N LEU A 95 0.67 14.09 9.34
CA LEU A 95 1.43 15.31 9.02
C LEU A 95 1.00 16.53 9.85
N GLY A 96 -0.02 16.39 10.72
CA GLY A 96 -0.52 17.47 11.57
C GLY A 96 -1.48 18.45 10.87
N ILE A 97 -2.07 18.05 9.74
CA ILE A 97 -3.03 18.84 8.97
C ILE A 97 -4.44 18.34 9.29
N THR A 98 -5.32 19.23 9.73
CA THR A 98 -6.64 18.87 10.29
C THR A 98 -7.77 19.82 9.88
N ASP A 99 -7.47 20.84 9.08
CA ASP A 99 -8.42 21.83 8.57
C ASP A 99 -9.24 21.30 7.37
#